data_AF-A0A2K0YCL4-F1
#
_entry.id   AF-A0A2K0YCL4-F1
#
_cell.length_a   1.000
_cell.length_b   1.000
_cell.length_c   1.000
_cell.angle_alpha   90.00
_cell.angle_beta   90.00
_cell.angle_gamma   90.00
#
_symmetry.space_group_name_H-M   'P 1'
#
loop_
_entity.id
_entity.type
_entity.pdbx_description
1 polymer ?
#
loop_
_entity_poly.entity_id
_entity_poly.type
_entity_poly.pdbx_seq_one_letter_code
_entity_poly.pdbx_strand_id
1 'polypeptide(L)'
;MSLPASIQPSVGQSLITRVSRLFNGTIHDVLHELLQNSRRAGASRIDIDVTDIDGVQKLIFSDDGSGIDDPSALVTLGYSGWDKDIARREDPAGMGVFSLAGHHVIIRSWSRAAGQGWEVEIPENAWEGDMALAVECSSRTAGTQLEITLPEQWIERLPDSVREASRYFPLPVIFNGTELPREDFLAGAIRIEECRGCRIGIFSAAGYDPNDAPRFNFHGVTAPCLMPSVLEIGTFDRWHVKIDIVDAPDLQLVLPARKEMVENDALATLRLEAETGIYRVIAQQSNHRLSFKRWKRAEQLGVTLAEAAPWLEAWMPITADSQGRECGGPVRSATMIIVPRFDVDIEQGAAPILQDAARMGGEVVCAEEQFAGYSWYDRLPRLDKITFSIERNGEKAVYGDDPLDAAFASGPVDSIHLDLVIAESTLPEARRNHLSYPLEMLVCGNGGTELDEAIILFDAKAKIAPSLLAWWMKSCIFCASDDANSDSWKTQSQFFERDARDLANALLLGEEAALIEQIRDAVERKVQWLHPKGRTLALTATRDSLSVTLDKPA
;
A
#
# COMPACT_ATOMS: atom_id res chain seq x y z
N MET A 1 20.18 52.87 -18.70
CA MET A 1 19.04 53.54 -18.03
C MET A 1 19.53 54.10 -16.71
N SER A 2 18.96 55.17 -16.19
CA SER A 2 19.28 55.68 -14.84
C SER A 2 18.40 55.01 -13.81
N LEU A 3 18.96 54.63 -12.66
CA LEU A 3 18.19 54.10 -11.54
C LEU A 3 17.33 55.20 -10.90
N PRO A 4 16.14 54.88 -10.37
CA PRO A 4 15.35 55.83 -9.60
C PRO A 4 16.10 56.22 -8.31
N ALA A 5 15.95 57.46 -7.84
CA ALA A 5 16.55 57.90 -6.58
C ALA A 5 15.80 57.37 -5.34
N SER A 6 14.52 57.05 -5.52
CA SER A 6 13.69 56.39 -4.52
C SER A 6 12.62 55.52 -5.18
N ILE A 7 12.18 54.50 -4.47
CA ILE A 7 11.08 53.60 -4.85
C ILE A 7 10.06 53.56 -3.72
N GLN A 8 8.84 53.15 -4.01
CA GLN A 8 7.78 53.06 -2.99
C GLN A 8 7.02 51.76 -3.19
N PRO A 9 6.84 50.94 -2.14
CA PRO A 9 6.05 49.74 -2.26
C PRO A 9 4.64 50.06 -2.73
N SER A 10 4.18 49.37 -3.77
CA SER A 10 2.84 49.57 -4.31
C SER A 10 2.13 48.24 -4.48
N VAL A 11 0.88 48.21 -4.02
CA VAL A 11 0.03 47.02 -4.00
C VAL A 11 -1.33 47.44 -4.57
N GLY A 12 -1.97 46.59 -5.38
CA GLY A 12 -3.33 46.85 -5.86
C GLY A 12 -4.29 47.16 -4.69
N GLN A 13 -5.19 48.14 -4.88
CA GLN A 13 -6.01 48.76 -3.80
C GLN A 13 -6.81 47.78 -2.92
N SER A 14 -7.05 46.54 -3.36
CA SER A 14 -7.78 45.50 -2.60
C SER A 14 -6.91 44.62 -1.68
N LEU A 15 -5.57 44.71 -1.77
CA LEU A 15 -4.63 43.79 -1.10
C LEU A 15 -3.78 44.46 0.01
N ILE A 16 -3.65 45.79 0.01
CA ILE A 16 -2.77 46.59 0.90
C ILE A 16 -2.89 46.22 2.39
N THR A 17 -4.10 46.06 2.93
CA THR A 17 -4.32 45.79 4.36
C THR A 17 -4.25 44.32 4.77
N ARG A 18 -3.96 43.40 3.82
CA ARG A 18 -3.89 41.96 4.09
C ARG A 18 -2.53 41.33 3.79
N VAL A 19 -1.60 42.05 3.16
CA VAL A 19 -0.26 41.55 2.77
C VAL A 19 0.47 40.90 3.95
N SER A 20 0.62 41.60 5.08
CA SER A 20 1.32 41.07 6.26
C SER A 20 0.60 39.90 6.95
N ARG A 21 -0.72 39.74 6.77
CA ARG A 21 -1.52 38.62 7.32
C ARG A 21 -1.63 37.43 6.36
N LEU A 22 -1.55 37.68 5.06
CA LEU A 22 -1.56 36.66 4.01
C LEU A 22 -0.18 36.01 3.86
N PHE A 23 0.90 36.72 4.23
CA PHE A 23 2.28 36.35 3.87
C PHE A 23 3.22 36.15 5.06
N ASN A 24 2.70 35.77 6.23
CA ASN A 24 3.51 35.22 7.32
C ASN A 24 3.97 33.79 6.97
N GLY A 25 4.75 33.67 5.90
CA GLY A 25 5.30 32.41 5.39
C GLY A 25 6.28 31.82 6.39
N THR A 26 6.40 30.50 6.40
CA THR A 26 7.45 29.85 7.16
C THR A 26 8.82 30.17 6.56
N ILE A 27 9.90 30.05 7.34
CA ILE A 27 11.27 30.18 6.81
C ILE A 27 11.51 29.26 5.60
N HIS A 28 10.87 28.09 5.59
CA HIS A 28 10.90 27.15 4.48
C HIS A 28 10.27 27.73 3.20
N ASP A 29 9.10 28.37 3.29
CA ASP A 29 8.44 29.02 2.16
C ASP A 29 9.32 30.16 1.59
N VAL A 30 9.91 30.98 2.49
CA VAL A 30 10.82 32.06 2.12
C VAL A 30 12.05 31.54 1.37
N LEU A 31 12.70 30.51 1.91
CA LEU A 31 13.89 29.91 1.29
C LEU A 31 13.56 29.36 -0.10
N HIS A 32 12.43 28.67 -0.27
CA HIS A 32 12.01 28.17 -1.57
C HIS A 32 11.79 29.29 -2.60
N GLU A 33 11.14 30.39 -2.21
CA GLU A 33 10.97 31.53 -3.13
C GLU A 33 12.30 32.18 -3.50
N LEU A 34 13.20 32.41 -2.53
CA LEU A 34 14.51 33.00 -2.80
C LEU A 34 15.35 32.11 -3.72
N LEU A 35 15.42 30.80 -3.44
CA LEU A 35 16.13 29.83 -4.28
C LEU A 35 15.55 29.81 -5.71
N GLN A 36 14.23 29.77 -5.86
CA GLN A 36 13.61 29.81 -7.19
C GLN A 36 13.90 31.12 -7.93
N ASN A 37 13.90 32.26 -7.24
CA ASN A 37 14.23 33.55 -7.85
C ASN A 37 15.69 33.60 -8.32
N SER A 38 16.63 33.07 -7.53
CA SER A 38 18.03 32.95 -7.96
C SER A 38 18.18 32.05 -9.18
N ARG A 39 17.45 30.93 -9.24
CA ARG A 39 17.41 30.07 -10.43
C ARG A 39 16.90 30.82 -11.67
N ARG A 40 15.78 31.55 -11.53
CA ARG A 40 15.19 32.36 -12.62
C ARG A 40 16.12 33.48 -13.09
N ALA A 41 16.93 34.03 -12.18
CA ALA A 41 18.00 34.98 -12.50
C ALA A 41 19.21 34.34 -13.20
N GLY A 42 19.21 33.02 -13.41
CA GLY A 42 20.31 32.30 -14.06
C GLY A 42 21.56 32.19 -13.17
N ALA A 43 21.39 32.15 -11.85
CA ALA A 43 22.49 31.92 -10.92
C ALA A 43 23.17 30.55 -11.18
N SER A 44 24.46 30.49 -10.92
CA SER A 44 25.25 29.26 -10.94
C SER A 44 25.45 28.67 -9.53
N ARG A 45 25.32 29.51 -8.48
CA ARG A 45 25.36 29.09 -7.08
C ARG A 45 24.58 30.05 -6.18
N ILE A 46 24.24 29.57 -4.98
CA ILE A 46 23.63 30.37 -3.92
C ILE A 46 24.46 30.21 -2.65
N ASP A 47 24.80 31.33 -2.02
CA ASP A 47 25.51 31.43 -0.76
C ASP A 47 24.53 31.91 0.33
N ILE A 48 24.41 31.17 1.42
CA ILE A 48 23.54 31.47 2.56
C ILE A 48 24.38 31.45 3.83
N ASP A 49 24.48 32.58 4.52
CA ASP A 49 25.28 32.71 5.74
C ASP A 49 24.45 33.31 6.87
N VAL A 50 24.81 32.99 8.11
CA VAL A 50 24.27 33.64 9.31
C VAL A 50 25.38 34.42 9.97
N THR A 51 25.17 35.72 10.14
CA THR A 51 26.14 36.62 10.78
C THR A 51 25.51 37.32 11.98
N ASP A 52 26.29 37.54 13.03
CA ASP A 52 25.93 38.42 14.14
C ASP A 52 26.46 39.82 13.84
N ILE A 53 25.55 40.80 13.74
CA ILE A 53 25.88 42.20 13.56
C ILE A 53 25.27 42.96 14.74
N ASP A 54 26.13 43.53 15.59
CA ASP A 54 25.74 44.30 16.78
C ASP A 54 24.77 43.58 17.73
N GLY A 55 24.91 42.25 17.89
CA GLY A 55 24.08 41.43 18.75
C GLY A 55 22.75 41.01 18.12
N VAL A 56 22.56 41.27 16.82
CA VAL A 56 21.38 40.88 16.05
C VAL A 56 21.81 39.87 14.98
N GLN A 57 21.17 38.70 14.96
CA GLN A 57 21.42 37.72 13.93
C GLN A 57 20.81 38.16 12.59
N LYS A 58 21.60 38.07 11.53
CA LYS A 58 21.22 38.39 10.16
C LYS A 58 21.41 37.16 9.27
N LEU A 59 20.41 36.86 8.46
CA LEU A 59 20.49 35.91 7.36
C LEU A 59 20.98 36.66 6.12
N ILE A 60 22.13 36.27 5.61
CA ILE A 60 22.68 36.76 4.35
C ILE A 60 22.39 35.72 3.28
N PHE A 61 21.51 36.04 2.34
CA PHE A 61 21.25 35.23 1.16
C PHE A 61 21.87 35.93 -0.05
N SER A 62 22.69 35.25 -0.85
CA SER A 62 23.35 35.82 -2.01
C SER A 62 23.36 34.86 -3.19
N ASP A 63 23.02 35.36 -4.38
CA ASP A 63 23.23 34.65 -5.64
C ASP A 63 24.18 35.42 -6.57
N ASP A 64 24.69 34.71 -7.56
CA ASP A 64 25.55 35.23 -8.63
C ASP A 64 24.81 35.40 -9.97
N GLY A 65 23.48 35.51 -9.92
CA GLY A 65 22.62 35.62 -11.10
C GLY A 65 22.72 36.97 -11.82
N SER A 66 21.71 37.27 -12.63
CA SER A 66 21.69 38.49 -13.45
C SER A 66 21.61 39.81 -12.67
N GLY A 67 21.18 39.74 -11.41
CA GLY A 67 20.76 40.92 -10.65
C GLY A 67 19.41 41.46 -11.15
N ILE A 68 19.04 42.64 -10.65
CA ILE A 68 17.75 43.29 -10.86
C ILE A 68 17.99 44.67 -11.50
N ASP A 69 17.46 44.86 -12.71
CA ASP A 69 17.68 46.09 -13.48
C ASP A 69 16.88 47.29 -12.97
N ASP A 70 15.62 47.07 -12.55
CA ASP A 70 14.71 48.09 -12.01
C ASP A 70 14.37 47.78 -10.53
N PRO A 71 14.92 48.56 -9.57
CA PRO A 71 14.59 48.42 -8.15
C PRO A 71 13.09 48.55 -7.86
N SER A 72 12.33 49.28 -8.68
CA SER A 72 10.89 49.51 -8.47
C SER A 72 10.08 48.23 -8.69
N ALA A 73 10.55 47.35 -9.57
CA ALA A 73 9.91 46.07 -9.85
C ALA A 73 9.96 45.12 -8.64
N LEU A 74 10.92 45.31 -7.74
CA LEU A 74 11.05 44.52 -6.52
C LEU A 74 9.89 44.79 -5.54
N VAL A 75 9.50 46.06 -5.38
CA VAL A 75 8.49 46.48 -4.39
C VAL A 75 7.10 46.73 -5.01
N THR A 76 6.85 46.24 -6.23
CA THR A 76 5.55 46.38 -6.90
C THR A 76 4.86 45.01 -6.95
N LEU A 77 3.88 44.80 -6.07
CA LEU A 77 3.19 43.51 -5.97
C LEU A 77 2.33 43.26 -7.22
N GLY A 78 2.58 42.14 -7.92
CA GLY A 78 1.92 41.80 -9.19
C GLY A 78 2.61 42.34 -10.45
N TYR A 79 3.75 43.03 -10.31
CA TYR A 79 4.61 43.40 -11.45
C TYR A 79 5.89 42.56 -11.41
N SER A 80 5.91 41.44 -12.13
CA SER A 80 7.14 40.68 -12.30
C SER A 80 8.01 41.34 -13.38
N GLY A 81 9.17 41.90 -13.00
CA GLY A 81 10.20 42.38 -13.94
C GLY A 81 10.89 41.28 -14.76
N TRP A 82 10.37 40.05 -14.72
CA TRP A 82 10.87 38.90 -15.49
C TRP A 82 10.50 39.02 -16.97
N ASP A 83 11.35 38.48 -17.85
CA ASP A 83 11.04 38.39 -19.27
C ASP A 83 9.74 37.61 -19.50
N LYS A 84 8.99 37.97 -20.55
CA LYS A 84 7.69 37.39 -20.91
C LYS A 84 7.76 35.87 -21.06
N ASP A 85 8.91 35.34 -21.45
CA ASP A 85 9.13 33.90 -21.59
C ASP A 85 9.26 33.20 -20.23
N ILE A 86 9.89 33.82 -19.21
CA ILE A 86 9.97 33.26 -17.85
C ILE A 86 8.60 33.36 -17.15
N ALA A 87 7.92 34.51 -17.30
CA ALA A 87 6.59 34.71 -16.73
C ALA A 87 5.56 33.72 -17.27
N ARG A 88 5.63 33.39 -18.57
CA ARG A 88 4.79 32.36 -19.19
C ARG A 88 5.17 30.94 -18.78
N ARG A 89 6.46 30.69 -18.50
CA ARG A 89 6.95 29.34 -18.26
C ARG A 89 6.73 28.81 -16.85
N GLU A 90 6.69 29.69 -15.86
CA GLU A 90 6.75 29.26 -14.47
C GLU A 90 5.67 29.87 -13.56
N ASP A 91 4.76 30.65 -14.15
CA ASP A 91 3.67 31.37 -13.47
C ASP A 91 4.11 31.94 -12.10
N PRO A 92 5.14 32.81 -12.06
CA PRO A 92 5.63 33.33 -10.81
C PRO A 92 4.50 34.10 -10.13
N ALA A 93 4.14 33.70 -8.91
CA ALA A 93 2.97 34.19 -8.19
C ALA A 93 2.91 35.72 -7.96
N GLY A 94 3.92 36.49 -8.39
CA GLY A 94 4.06 37.92 -8.14
C GLY A 94 4.37 38.26 -6.69
N MET A 95 4.69 37.24 -5.89
CA MET A 95 4.91 37.31 -4.45
C MET A 95 6.34 37.71 -4.08
N GLY A 96 7.32 37.30 -4.88
CA GLY A 96 8.71 37.79 -4.85
C GLY A 96 9.27 38.07 -3.46
N VAL A 97 9.74 39.30 -3.26
CA VAL A 97 10.32 39.79 -2.01
C VAL A 97 9.28 39.97 -0.88
N PHE A 98 7.98 40.00 -1.20
CA PHE A 98 6.91 40.22 -0.20
C PHE A 98 6.68 39.01 0.71
N SER A 99 7.29 37.87 0.44
CA SER A 99 7.42 36.79 1.45
C SER A 99 8.23 37.23 2.68
N LEU A 100 8.98 38.33 2.57
CA LEU A 100 9.74 38.96 3.65
C LEU A 100 8.98 40.14 4.30
N ALA A 101 7.71 40.34 3.95
CA ALA A 101 6.92 41.44 4.50
C ALA A 101 6.83 41.35 6.04
N GLY A 102 7.11 42.47 6.70
CA GLY A 102 7.18 42.53 8.17
C GLY A 102 8.58 42.28 8.74
N HIS A 103 9.58 42.01 7.90
CA HIS A 103 10.98 41.96 8.32
C HIS A 103 11.75 43.22 7.91
N HIS A 104 12.81 43.54 8.64
CA HIS A 104 13.83 44.49 8.22
C HIS A 104 14.78 43.81 7.25
N VAL A 105 14.83 44.30 6.01
CA VAL A 105 15.58 43.71 4.90
C VAL A 105 16.43 44.76 4.19
N ILE A 106 17.70 44.46 3.96
CA ILE A 106 18.56 45.26 3.07
C ILE A 106 18.81 44.44 1.81
N ILE A 107 18.59 45.05 0.64
CA ILE A 107 18.71 44.39 -0.65
C ILE A 107 19.76 45.11 -1.47
N ARG A 108 20.72 44.33 -1.96
CA ARG A 108 21.81 44.79 -2.82
C ARG A 108 21.75 44.02 -4.12
N SER A 109 21.68 44.70 -5.26
CA SER A 109 21.63 44.03 -6.56
C SER A 109 22.43 44.78 -7.62
N TRP A 110 22.77 44.08 -8.70
CA TRP A 110 23.43 44.66 -9.87
C TRP A 110 22.40 44.96 -10.96
N SER A 111 22.40 46.20 -11.47
CA SER A 111 21.64 46.56 -12.67
C SER A 111 22.57 46.51 -13.89
N ARG A 112 22.36 45.54 -14.78
CA ARG A 112 23.08 45.43 -16.05
C ARG A 112 22.73 46.59 -16.98
N ALA A 113 21.47 47.03 -16.97
CA ALA A 113 20.98 48.13 -17.79
C ALA A 113 21.53 49.50 -17.36
N ALA A 114 21.86 49.67 -16.07
CA ALA A 114 22.50 50.88 -15.56
C ALA A 114 24.03 50.75 -15.45
N GLY A 115 24.57 49.52 -15.46
CA GLY A 115 26.00 49.27 -15.29
C GLY A 115 26.52 49.64 -13.90
N GLN A 116 25.66 49.57 -12.87
CA GLN A 116 26.01 49.91 -11.49
C GLN A 116 25.24 49.07 -10.47
N GLY A 117 25.81 48.90 -9.28
CA GLY A 117 25.18 48.27 -8.14
C GLY A 117 24.28 49.26 -7.39
N TRP A 118 23.22 48.74 -6.79
CA TRP A 118 22.30 49.52 -5.98
C TRP A 118 21.91 48.82 -4.69
N GLU A 119 21.48 49.62 -3.71
CA GLU A 119 21.06 49.18 -2.39
C GLU A 119 19.75 49.87 -1.99
N VAL A 120 18.86 49.11 -1.34
CA VAL A 120 17.65 49.62 -0.71
C VAL A 120 17.50 48.96 0.66
N GLU A 121 17.28 49.76 1.69
CA GLU A 121 16.86 49.31 3.01
C GLU A 121 15.33 49.39 3.11
N ILE A 122 14.70 48.29 3.53
CA ILE A 122 13.26 48.16 3.73
C ILE A 122 12.99 47.90 5.22
N PRO A 123 12.61 48.93 5.98
CA PRO A 123 12.18 48.76 7.37
C PRO A 123 10.89 47.93 7.51
N GLU A 124 10.67 47.31 8.68
CA GLU A 124 9.53 46.44 8.97
C GLU A 124 8.15 47.09 8.70
N ASN A 125 8.03 48.40 8.90
CA ASN A 125 6.79 49.16 8.68
C ASN A 125 6.67 49.75 7.26
N ALA A 126 7.67 49.57 6.40
CA ALA A 126 7.71 50.20 5.08
C ALA A 126 6.95 49.42 4.00
N TRP A 127 6.67 48.15 4.25
CA TRP A 127 6.03 47.23 3.30
C TRP A 127 4.60 47.62 2.88
N GLU A 128 3.92 48.45 3.69
CA GLU A 128 2.54 48.89 3.44
C GLU A 128 2.43 50.02 2.38
N GLY A 129 3.57 50.56 1.94
CA GLY A 129 3.63 51.53 0.85
C GLY A 129 3.44 52.98 1.27
N ASP A 130 3.45 53.29 2.57
CA ASP A 130 3.28 54.66 3.08
C ASP A 130 4.59 55.47 3.09
N MET A 131 5.72 54.85 2.72
CA MET A 131 7.05 55.45 2.79
C MET A 131 7.84 55.22 1.49
N ALA A 132 8.48 56.28 0.99
CA ALA A 132 9.45 56.18 -0.08
C ALA A 132 10.80 55.69 0.49
N LEU A 133 11.39 54.71 -0.18
CA LEU A 133 12.64 54.05 0.14
C LEU A 133 13.75 54.63 -0.74
N ALA A 134 14.85 55.07 -0.14
CA ALA A 134 16.00 55.59 -0.88
C ALA A 134 16.71 54.46 -1.64
N VAL A 135 17.11 54.72 -2.88
CA VAL A 135 17.97 53.83 -3.67
C VAL A 135 19.37 54.41 -3.65
N GLU A 136 20.28 53.69 -3.01
CA GLU A 136 21.67 54.09 -2.83
C GLU A 136 22.61 53.33 -3.78
N CYS A 137 23.83 53.83 -3.95
CA CYS A 137 24.85 53.13 -4.73
C CYS A 137 25.47 51.99 -3.92
N SER A 138 25.56 50.80 -4.51
CA SER A 138 26.21 49.64 -3.90
C SER A 138 27.51 49.28 -4.61
N SER A 139 28.45 48.69 -3.88
CA SER A 139 29.69 48.12 -4.42
C SER A 139 29.49 46.77 -5.13
N ARG A 140 28.27 46.21 -5.09
CA ARG A 140 27.93 44.94 -5.73
C ARG A 140 28.14 45.02 -7.24
N THR A 141 28.70 43.97 -7.83
CA THR A 141 29.03 43.91 -9.27
C THR A 141 28.35 42.76 -10.01
N ALA A 142 27.62 41.88 -9.32
CA ALA A 142 26.85 40.78 -9.89
C ALA A 142 25.76 40.28 -8.91
N GLY A 143 24.72 39.62 -9.45
CA GLY A 143 23.67 38.93 -8.69
C GLY A 143 22.91 39.80 -7.69
N THR A 144 22.20 39.14 -6.77
CA THR A 144 21.40 39.79 -5.71
C THR A 144 21.78 39.25 -4.34
N GLN A 145 21.82 40.13 -3.34
CA GLN A 145 21.96 39.76 -1.93
C GLN A 145 20.85 40.39 -1.11
N LEU A 146 20.36 39.61 -0.17
CA LEU A 146 19.40 40.01 0.83
C LEU A 146 20.03 39.78 2.20
N GLU A 147 20.00 40.82 3.02
CA GLU A 147 20.33 40.76 4.43
C GLU A 147 19.01 40.91 5.20
N ILE A 148 18.60 39.84 5.87
CA ILE A 148 17.31 39.76 6.56
C ILE A 148 17.57 39.66 8.06
N THR A 149 16.92 40.51 8.85
CA THR A 149 16.93 40.35 10.31
C THR A 149 16.25 39.05 10.69
N LEU A 150 16.99 38.10 11.28
CA LEU A 150 16.47 36.78 11.64
C LEU A 150 15.48 36.89 12.82
N PRO A 151 14.21 36.50 12.64
CA PRO A 151 13.30 36.34 13.76
C PRO A 151 13.79 35.22 14.69
N GLU A 152 13.67 35.40 16.00
CA GLU A 152 14.11 34.39 16.99
C GLU A 152 13.53 33.00 16.70
N GLN A 153 12.26 32.95 16.29
CA GLN A 153 11.54 31.73 15.90
C GLN A 153 12.12 30.97 14.70
N TRP A 154 12.94 31.60 13.86
CA TRP A 154 13.57 30.97 12.70
C TRP A 154 14.96 30.42 13.00
N ILE A 155 15.66 30.99 13.99
CA ILE A 155 17.07 30.68 14.29
C ILE A 155 17.28 29.17 14.46
N GLU A 156 16.46 28.52 15.29
CA GLU A 156 16.61 27.09 15.57
C GLU A 156 16.30 26.20 14.35
N ARG A 157 15.34 26.61 13.51
CA ARG A 157 14.86 25.81 12.37
C ARG A 157 15.62 26.06 11.07
N LEU A 158 16.38 27.15 10.99
CA LEU A 158 17.02 27.61 9.77
C LEU A 158 17.95 26.55 9.17
N PRO A 159 18.90 25.92 9.90
CA PRO A 159 19.80 24.93 9.31
C PRO A 159 19.06 23.76 8.66
N ASP A 160 18.02 23.24 9.32
CA ASP A 160 17.22 22.13 8.78
C ASP A 160 16.37 22.58 7.60
N SER A 161 15.80 23.80 7.67
CA SER A 161 15.00 24.37 6.57
C SER A 161 15.83 24.61 5.32
N VAL A 162 17.08 25.08 5.45
CA VAL A 162 18.00 25.27 4.31
C VAL A 162 18.40 23.92 3.71
N ARG A 163 18.69 22.90 4.54
CA ARG A 163 18.98 21.54 4.04
C ARG A 163 17.78 20.94 3.30
N GLU A 164 16.58 21.08 3.84
CA GLU A 164 15.37 20.56 3.21
C GLU A 164 15.08 21.27 1.88
N ALA A 165 15.14 22.61 1.86
CA ALA A 165 14.86 23.40 0.67
C ALA A 165 15.90 23.20 -0.46
N SER A 166 17.15 22.90 -0.10
CA SER A 166 18.24 22.65 -1.06
C SER A 166 18.30 21.20 -1.56
N ARG A 167 17.70 20.23 -0.83
CA ARG A 167 17.85 18.80 -1.10
C ARG A 167 17.59 18.40 -2.55
N TYR A 168 16.49 18.86 -3.14
CA TYR A 168 16.12 18.57 -4.54
C TYR A 168 16.25 19.80 -5.46
N PHE A 169 16.95 20.83 -5.00
CA PHE A 169 17.16 22.07 -5.74
C PHE A 169 18.29 21.89 -6.78
N PRO A 170 18.14 22.37 -8.02
CA PRO A 170 19.07 22.04 -9.10
C PRO A 170 20.44 22.72 -9.01
N LEU A 171 20.60 23.82 -8.27
CA LEU A 171 21.86 24.56 -8.17
C LEU A 171 22.58 24.28 -6.83
N PRO A 172 23.92 24.38 -6.78
CA PRO A 172 24.67 24.34 -5.53
C PRO A 172 24.20 25.40 -4.53
N VAL A 173 24.01 24.97 -3.27
CA VAL A 173 23.70 25.84 -2.14
C VAL A 173 24.79 25.69 -1.09
N ILE A 174 25.45 26.79 -0.75
CA ILE A 174 26.52 26.86 0.25
C ILE A 174 25.92 27.48 1.50
N PHE A 175 25.91 26.74 2.61
CA PHE A 175 25.42 27.23 3.90
C PHE A 175 26.57 27.36 4.89
N ASN A 176 26.81 28.58 5.40
CA ASN A 176 27.94 28.91 6.29
C ASN A 176 29.28 28.39 5.74
N GLY A 177 29.54 28.68 4.47
CA GLY A 177 30.76 28.25 3.75
C GLY A 177 30.85 26.76 3.39
N THR A 178 29.83 25.95 3.68
CA THR A 178 29.81 24.51 3.34
C THR A 178 28.76 24.21 2.28
N GLU A 179 29.15 23.60 1.16
CA GLU A 179 28.20 23.13 0.15
C GLU A 179 27.31 22.00 0.72
N LEU A 180 25.99 22.18 0.63
CA LEU A 180 25.02 21.21 1.12
C LEU A 180 24.83 20.06 0.11
N PRO A 181 24.63 18.82 0.60
CA PRO A 181 24.38 17.68 -0.26
C PRO A 181 23.05 17.84 -1.01
N ARG A 182 23.07 17.49 -2.30
CA ARG A 182 21.89 17.47 -3.17
C ARG A 182 21.58 16.03 -3.57
N GLU A 183 20.30 15.73 -3.70
CA GLU A 183 19.79 14.44 -4.15
C GLU A 183 19.01 14.60 -5.45
N ASP A 184 19.15 13.63 -6.35
CA ASP A 184 18.21 13.52 -7.47
C ASP A 184 16.85 13.07 -6.92
N PHE A 185 15.80 13.82 -7.21
CA PHE A 185 14.44 13.48 -6.77
C PHE A 185 13.98 12.10 -7.27
N LEU A 186 14.55 11.65 -8.39
CA LEU A 186 14.27 10.36 -9.01
C LEU A 186 15.31 9.28 -8.65
N ALA A 187 16.20 9.53 -7.67
CA ALA A 187 17.17 8.54 -7.22
C ALA A 187 16.47 7.22 -6.80
N GLY A 188 17.00 6.10 -7.28
CA GLY A 188 16.44 4.77 -7.05
C GLY A 188 15.32 4.36 -8.01
N ALA A 189 14.97 5.19 -9.00
CA ALA A 189 14.05 4.79 -10.06
C ALA A 189 14.63 3.61 -10.85
N ILE A 190 13.79 2.62 -11.15
CA ILE A 190 14.13 1.48 -12.03
C ILE A 190 14.37 1.99 -13.45
N ARG A 191 13.61 3.00 -13.87
CA ARG A 191 13.74 3.66 -15.15
C ARG A 191 13.34 5.12 -15.02
N ILE A 192 14.04 5.99 -15.74
CA ILE A 192 13.67 7.40 -15.92
C ILE A 192 13.38 7.63 -17.39
N GLU A 193 12.26 8.29 -17.68
CA GLU A 193 11.86 8.66 -19.03
C GLU A 193 11.69 10.17 -19.13
N GLU A 194 12.18 10.77 -20.22
CA GLU A 194 12.03 12.20 -20.47
C GLU A 194 10.87 12.43 -21.42
N CYS A 195 9.89 13.22 -21.00
CA CYS A 195 8.70 13.52 -21.79
C CYS A 195 8.12 14.87 -21.37
N ARG A 196 7.71 15.71 -22.34
CA ARG A 196 7.01 17.00 -22.09
C ARG A 196 7.73 17.90 -21.08
N GLY A 197 9.05 17.97 -21.16
CA GLY A 197 9.86 18.78 -20.23
C GLY A 197 9.84 18.27 -18.78
N CYS A 198 9.51 16.99 -18.58
CA CYS A 198 9.57 16.31 -17.29
C CYS A 198 10.48 15.08 -17.39
N ARG A 199 11.10 14.72 -16.27
CA ARG A 199 11.69 13.41 -16.03
C ARG A 199 10.71 12.59 -15.21
N ILE A 200 10.32 11.41 -15.69
CA ILE A 200 9.36 10.50 -15.08
C ILE A 200 10.14 9.31 -14.53
N GLY A 201 10.32 9.26 -13.21
CA GLY A 201 10.94 8.12 -12.53
C GLY A 201 9.90 7.05 -12.21
N ILE A 202 10.17 5.81 -12.62
CA ILE A 202 9.30 4.65 -12.41
C ILE A 202 9.94 3.75 -11.34
N PHE A 203 9.15 3.39 -10.35
CA PHE A 203 9.59 2.65 -9.17
C PHE A 203 8.72 1.40 -8.97
N SER A 204 9.28 0.39 -8.33
CA SER A 204 8.55 -0.76 -7.78
C SER A 204 9.00 -0.95 -6.33
N ALA A 205 8.06 -0.91 -5.39
CA ALA A 205 8.35 -1.10 -3.98
C ALA A 205 7.18 -1.76 -3.26
N ALA A 206 7.49 -2.60 -2.27
CA ALA A 206 6.51 -3.15 -1.35
C ALA A 206 5.96 -2.06 -0.42
N GLY A 207 4.66 -2.12 -0.14
CA GLY A 207 4.07 -1.43 1.00
C GLY A 207 3.07 -0.31 0.69
N TYR A 208 2.71 0.42 1.75
CA TYR A 208 1.75 1.51 1.72
C TYR A 208 2.37 2.75 1.07
N ASP A 209 1.69 3.27 0.06
CA ASP A 209 2.02 4.52 -0.58
C ASP A 209 1.10 5.62 -0.04
N PRO A 210 1.59 6.49 0.88
CA PRO A 210 0.74 7.46 1.54
C PRO A 210 0.36 8.59 0.57
N ASN A 211 -0.88 9.04 0.63
CA ASN A 211 -1.43 10.04 -0.29
C ASN A 211 -0.71 11.41 -0.23
N ASP A 212 -0.02 11.70 0.87
CA ASP A 212 0.75 12.92 1.11
C ASP A 212 2.23 12.79 0.71
N ALA A 213 2.66 11.63 0.19
CA ALA A 213 4.02 11.47 -0.31
C ALA A 213 4.31 12.47 -1.45
N PRO A 214 5.47 13.14 -1.46
CA PRO A 214 5.85 14.01 -2.55
C PRO A 214 6.01 13.19 -3.84
N ARG A 215 5.33 13.67 -4.89
CA ARG A 215 5.28 13.02 -6.21
C ARG A 215 5.82 13.90 -7.31
N PHE A 216 5.85 15.21 -7.09
CA PHE A 216 6.43 16.19 -7.99
C PHE A 216 7.58 16.93 -7.32
N ASN A 217 8.61 17.25 -8.10
CA ASN A 217 9.64 18.23 -7.75
C ASN A 217 9.62 19.38 -8.77
N PHE A 218 9.29 20.58 -8.31
CA PHE A 218 9.40 21.83 -9.05
C PHE A 218 10.68 22.53 -8.65
N HIS A 219 11.80 21.96 -9.11
CA HIS A 219 13.13 22.52 -8.89
C HIS A 219 13.39 22.84 -7.41
N GLY A 220 13.16 21.88 -6.51
CA GLY A 220 13.32 22.02 -5.06
C GLY A 220 11.98 22.06 -4.31
N VAL A 221 10.92 22.64 -4.90
CA VAL A 221 9.59 22.66 -4.25
C VAL A 221 8.86 21.36 -4.55
N THR A 222 8.63 20.53 -3.53
CA THR A 222 7.95 19.25 -3.70
C THR A 222 6.46 19.34 -3.38
N ALA A 223 5.65 18.58 -4.12
CA ALA A 223 4.20 18.53 -3.90
C ALA A 223 3.67 17.09 -4.00
N PRO A 224 2.71 16.69 -3.15
CA PRO A 224 1.93 15.49 -3.34
C PRO A 224 0.99 15.63 -4.54
N CYS A 225 0.74 14.53 -5.22
CA CYS A 225 -0.25 14.44 -6.28
C CYS A 225 -0.61 12.98 -6.50
N LEU A 226 -1.91 12.69 -6.66
CA LEU A 226 -2.32 11.34 -7.04
C LEU A 226 -1.79 11.02 -8.43
N MET A 227 -0.99 9.95 -8.51
CA MET A 227 -0.37 9.45 -9.74
C MET A 227 -0.81 8.01 -9.99
N PRO A 228 -0.81 7.55 -11.26
CA PRO A 228 -1.15 6.17 -11.57
C PRO A 228 -0.22 5.20 -10.82
N SER A 229 -0.81 4.11 -10.37
CA SER A 229 -0.09 2.96 -9.85
C SER A 229 -0.67 1.68 -10.42
N VAL A 230 0.19 0.65 -10.52
CA VAL A 230 -0.16 -0.66 -11.06
C VAL A 230 0.29 -1.74 -10.08
N LEU A 231 -0.59 -2.69 -9.80
CA LEU A 231 -0.33 -3.85 -8.95
C LEU A 231 -0.34 -5.12 -9.80
N GLU A 232 0.57 -6.03 -9.46
CA GLU A 232 0.64 -7.36 -10.04
C GLU A 232 0.11 -8.40 -9.04
N ILE A 233 -0.64 -9.37 -9.54
CA ILE A 233 -1.33 -10.35 -8.71
C ILE A 233 -0.33 -11.30 -8.04
N GLY A 234 -0.47 -11.50 -6.74
CA GLY A 234 0.44 -12.33 -5.93
C GLY A 234 1.74 -11.62 -5.58
N THR A 235 1.81 -10.29 -5.76
CA THR A 235 2.95 -9.47 -5.32
C THR A 235 2.48 -8.38 -4.37
N PHE A 236 3.33 -8.02 -3.41
CA PHE A 236 3.11 -6.86 -2.54
C PHE A 236 3.67 -5.56 -3.15
N ASP A 237 4.43 -5.68 -4.23
CA ASP A 237 5.09 -4.57 -4.89
C ASP A 237 4.10 -3.76 -5.72
N ARG A 238 4.21 -2.44 -5.60
CA ARG A 238 3.41 -1.49 -6.36
C ARG A 238 4.30 -0.68 -7.29
N TRP A 239 3.98 -0.75 -8.57
CA TRP A 239 4.53 0.15 -9.56
C TRP A 239 3.95 1.55 -9.38
N HIS A 240 4.80 2.55 -9.25
CA HIS A 240 4.41 3.94 -9.06
C HIS A 240 5.43 4.89 -9.70
N VAL A 241 5.11 6.19 -9.73
CA VAL A 241 5.95 7.20 -10.38
C VAL A 241 6.23 8.40 -9.49
N LYS A 242 7.36 9.05 -9.77
CA LYS A 242 7.68 10.41 -9.32
C LYS A 242 8.08 11.25 -10.53
N ILE A 243 7.81 12.54 -10.48
CA ILE A 243 8.01 13.48 -11.59
C ILE A 243 8.97 14.58 -11.15
N ASP A 244 10.02 14.80 -11.91
CA ASP A 244 10.95 15.91 -11.75
C ASP A 244 10.78 16.88 -12.93
N ILE A 245 10.38 18.12 -12.64
CA ILE A 245 10.06 19.13 -13.67
C ILE A 245 11.36 19.75 -14.19
N VAL A 246 11.50 19.80 -15.52
CA VAL A 246 12.64 20.42 -16.22
C VAL A 246 12.22 21.72 -16.90
N ASP A 247 11.20 21.67 -17.78
CA ASP A 247 10.62 22.82 -18.49
C ASP A 247 9.19 22.47 -18.96
N ALA A 248 8.24 22.49 -18.03
CA ALA A 248 6.86 22.07 -18.27
C ALA A 248 5.86 23.17 -17.83
N PRO A 249 5.66 24.21 -18.65
CA PRO A 249 4.98 25.43 -18.22
C PRO A 249 3.46 25.27 -18.02
N ASP A 250 2.89 24.25 -18.66
CA ASP A 250 1.48 23.91 -18.51
C ASP A 250 1.20 23.13 -17.21
N LEU A 251 2.22 22.74 -16.45
CA LEU A 251 2.09 22.12 -15.13
C LEU A 251 2.35 23.17 -14.06
N GLN A 252 1.36 23.37 -13.19
CA GLN A 252 1.36 24.46 -12.22
C GLN A 252 1.01 23.97 -10.83
N LEU A 253 1.51 24.69 -9.83
CA LEU A 253 1.12 24.52 -8.43
C LEU A 253 0.03 25.52 -8.07
N VAL A 254 -0.89 25.13 -7.21
CA VAL A 254 -1.96 26.00 -6.72
C VAL A 254 -1.36 27.16 -5.93
N LEU A 255 -1.63 28.38 -6.38
CA LEU A 255 -1.20 29.60 -5.72
C LEU A 255 -2.15 29.99 -4.56
N PRO A 256 -1.65 30.69 -3.53
CA PRO A 256 -0.26 31.12 -3.33
C PRO A 256 0.64 30.09 -2.63
N ALA A 257 0.06 29.06 -2.00
CA ALA A 257 0.78 28.19 -1.06
C ALA A 257 1.70 27.15 -1.74
N ARG A 258 1.49 26.80 -3.00
CA ARG A 258 2.29 25.85 -3.80
C ARG A 258 2.43 24.44 -3.20
N LYS A 259 1.40 24.00 -2.46
CA LYS A 259 1.39 22.67 -1.81
C LYS A 259 0.66 21.59 -2.60
N GLU A 260 -0.03 21.98 -3.67
CA GLU A 260 -0.91 21.10 -4.44
C GLU A 260 -0.73 21.38 -5.94
N MET A 261 -0.95 20.36 -6.76
CA MET A 261 -0.97 20.50 -8.22
C MET A 261 -2.29 21.12 -8.70
N VAL A 262 -2.23 21.96 -9.72
CA VAL A 262 -3.43 22.41 -10.45
C VAL A 262 -3.94 21.24 -11.30
N GLU A 263 -5.20 20.86 -11.11
CA GLU A 263 -5.87 19.85 -11.93
C GLU A 263 -6.23 20.43 -13.30
N ASN A 264 -5.46 20.07 -14.33
CA ASN A 264 -5.62 20.54 -15.69
C ASN A 264 -5.35 19.45 -16.75
N ASP A 265 -5.58 19.76 -18.02
CA ASP A 265 -5.41 18.82 -19.14
C ASP A 265 -3.95 18.35 -19.31
N ALA A 266 -2.98 19.19 -18.96
CA ALA A 266 -1.56 18.82 -19.01
C ALA A 266 -1.22 17.76 -17.96
N LEU A 267 -1.71 17.91 -16.74
CA LEU A 267 -1.56 16.91 -15.67
C LEU A 267 -2.30 15.61 -16.01
N ALA A 268 -3.52 15.69 -16.55
CA ALA A 268 -4.26 14.52 -17.02
C ALA A 268 -3.49 13.76 -18.11
N THR A 269 -2.90 14.48 -19.06
CA THR A 269 -2.06 13.89 -20.11
C THR A 269 -0.80 13.26 -19.52
N LEU A 270 -0.11 13.95 -18.59
CA LEU A 270 1.08 13.42 -17.92
C LEU A 270 0.78 12.13 -17.14
N ARG A 271 -0.39 12.03 -16.48
CA ARG A 271 -0.82 10.80 -15.82
C ARG A 271 -0.95 9.64 -16.80
N LEU A 272 -1.47 9.87 -18.02
CA LEU A 272 -1.54 8.83 -19.06
C LEU A 272 -0.14 8.41 -19.53
N GLU A 273 0.76 9.37 -19.75
CA GLU A 273 2.16 9.09 -20.13
C GLU A 273 2.90 8.29 -19.05
N ALA A 274 2.68 8.65 -17.78
CA ALA A 274 3.26 7.95 -16.63
C ALA A 274 2.69 6.52 -16.47
N GLU A 275 1.38 6.33 -16.64
CA GLU A 275 0.76 4.98 -16.64
C GLU A 275 1.35 4.13 -17.78
N THR A 276 1.49 4.72 -18.97
CA THR A 276 2.10 4.06 -20.13
C THR A 276 3.57 3.72 -19.87
N GLY A 277 4.32 4.60 -19.19
CA GLY A 277 5.68 4.37 -18.75
C GLY A 277 5.80 3.15 -17.84
N ILE A 278 4.90 3.01 -16.85
CA ILE A 278 4.84 1.83 -15.98
C ILE A 278 4.69 0.55 -16.81
N TYR A 279 3.71 0.49 -17.72
CA TYR A 279 3.52 -0.70 -18.55
C TYR A 279 4.73 -0.99 -19.46
N ARG A 280 5.43 0.03 -19.97
CA ARG A 280 6.66 -0.15 -20.75
C ARG A 280 7.80 -0.77 -19.94
N VAL A 281 7.91 -0.45 -18.65
CA VAL A 281 8.88 -1.10 -17.75
C VAL A 281 8.48 -2.54 -17.46
N ILE A 282 7.18 -2.78 -17.22
CA ILE A 282 6.66 -4.14 -17.03
C ILE A 282 6.89 -5.00 -18.29
N ALA A 283 6.74 -4.43 -19.49
CA ALA A 283 6.98 -5.13 -20.75
C ALA A 283 8.44 -5.53 -20.99
N GLN A 284 9.38 -4.91 -20.26
CA GLN A 284 10.79 -5.30 -20.30
C GLN A 284 11.13 -6.40 -19.29
N GLN A 285 10.23 -6.71 -18.36
CA GLN A 285 10.39 -7.84 -17.45
C GLN A 285 10.19 -9.15 -18.21
N SER A 286 10.86 -10.21 -17.75
CA SER A 286 10.77 -11.54 -18.38
C SER A 286 9.36 -12.14 -18.34
N ASN A 287 8.55 -11.75 -17.35
CA ASN A 287 7.16 -12.11 -17.20
C ASN A 287 6.46 -11.07 -16.30
N HIS A 288 5.13 -11.09 -16.28
CA HIS A 288 4.32 -10.26 -15.40
C HIS A 288 3.10 -11.02 -14.87
N ARG A 289 2.42 -10.43 -13.89
CA ARG A 289 1.24 -10.95 -13.22
C ARG A 289 0.08 -9.96 -13.19
N LEU A 290 0.05 -9.01 -14.13
CA LEU A 290 -1.08 -8.10 -14.33
C LEU A 290 -2.42 -8.84 -14.50
N SER A 291 -3.47 -8.31 -13.88
CA SER A 291 -4.85 -8.72 -14.19
C SER A 291 -5.17 -8.52 -15.67
N PHE A 292 -6.10 -9.31 -16.20
CA PHE A 292 -6.54 -9.20 -17.59
C PHE A 292 -6.99 -7.77 -17.93
N LYS A 293 -7.72 -7.12 -17.02
CA LYS A 293 -8.13 -5.71 -17.16
C LYS A 293 -6.94 -4.77 -17.34
N ARG A 294 -5.86 -4.93 -16.56
CA ARG A 294 -4.66 -4.10 -16.65
C ARG A 294 -3.84 -4.40 -17.89
N TRP A 295 -3.78 -5.66 -18.31
CA TRP A 295 -3.15 -6.05 -19.57
C TRP A 295 -3.86 -5.48 -20.80
N LYS A 296 -5.21 -5.53 -20.85
CA LYS A 296 -5.99 -4.84 -21.89
C LYS A 296 -5.82 -3.32 -21.83
N ARG A 297 -5.69 -2.74 -20.63
CA ARG A 297 -5.41 -1.31 -20.47
C ARG A 297 -4.04 -0.93 -21.05
N ALA A 298 -3.01 -1.75 -20.85
CA ALA A 298 -1.70 -1.52 -21.47
C ALA A 298 -1.78 -1.54 -23.01
N GLU A 299 -2.53 -2.48 -23.59
CA GLU A 299 -2.77 -2.55 -25.04
C GLU A 299 -3.51 -1.29 -25.54
N GLN A 300 -4.51 -0.80 -24.81
CA GLN A 300 -5.21 0.46 -25.13
C GLN A 300 -4.28 1.69 -25.10
N LEU A 301 -3.22 1.64 -24.29
CA LEU A 301 -2.18 2.66 -24.22
C LEU A 301 -1.04 2.43 -25.22
N GLY A 302 -1.18 1.45 -26.12
CA GLY A 302 -0.19 1.14 -27.16
C GLY A 302 1.01 0.33 -26.68
N VAL A 303 0.95 -0.27 -25.50
CA VAL A 303 2.01 -1.13 -24.96
C VAL A 303 1.64 -2.59 -25.15
N THR A 304 2.39 -3.29 -26.00
CA THR A 304 2.22 -4.73 -26.21
C THR A 304 2.94 -5.52 -25.13
N LEU A 305 2.19 -6.39 -24.45
CA LEU A 305 2.66 -7.31 -23.42
C LEU A 305 2.31 -8.74 -23.83
N ALA A 306 3.15 -9.72 -23.47
CA ALA A 306 2.75 -11.13 -23.51
C ALA A 306 1.59 -11.38 -22.54
N GLU A 307 0.92 -12.54 -22.60
CA GLU A 307 -0.04 -12.88 -21.54
C GLU A 307 0.68 -13.03 -20.20
N ALA A 308 -0.05 -12.83 -19.10
CA ALA A 308 0.49 -13.00 -17.75
C ALA A 308 1.09 -14.40 -17.56
N ALA A 309 2.06 -14.50 -16.64
CA ALA A 309 2.75 -15.74 -16.33
C ALA A 309 1.75 -16.86 -15.98
N PRO A 310 1.76 -18.00 -16.69
CA PRO A 310 0.70 -19.02 -16.61
C PRO A 310 0.93 -19.94 -15.41
N TRP A 311 0.64 -19.43 -14.22
CA TRP A 311 0.71 -20.19 -12.98
C TRP A 311 -0.36 -19.74 -12.00
N LEU A 312 -0.77 -20.62 -11.12
CA LEU A 312 -1.76 -20.36 -10.07
C LEU A 312 -1.26 -20.92 -8.74
N GLU A 313 -1.80 -20.46 -7.64
CA GLU A 313 -1.45 -21.00 -6.33
C GLU A 313 -2.08 -22.39 -6.15
N ALA A 314 -1.36 -23.33 -5.56
CA ALA A 314 -1.89 -24.66 -5.27
C ALA A 314 -3.13 -24.54 -4.38
N TRP A 315 -4.14 -25.34 -4.68
CA TRP A 315 -5.36 -25.32 -3.88
C TRP A 315 -5.12 -26.00 -2.53
N MET A 316 -5.68 -25.39 -1.48
CA MET A 316 -5.83 -25.97 -0.15
C MET A 316 -7.28 -25.81 0.30
N PRO A 317 -7.84 -26.81 1.00
CA PRO A 317 -9.19 -26.70 1.53
C PRO A 317 -9.21 -25.64 2.64
N ILE A 318 -10.16 -24.71 2.57
CA ILE A 318 -10.39 -23.76 3.65
C ILE A 318 -10.89 -24.47 4.91
N THR A 319 -10.56 -23.96 6.09
CA THR A 319 -11.16 -24.40 7.36
C THR A 319 -12.19 -23.39 7.84
N ALA A 320 -13.11 -23.80 8.70
CA ALA A 320 -14.15 -22.91 9.23
C ALA A 320 -13.60 -21.71 10.03
N ASP A 321 -12.38 -21.85 10.56
CA ASP A 321 -11.67 -20.82 11.33
C ASP A 321 -10.74 -19.95 10.44
N SER A 322 -10.70 -20.20 9.13
CA SER A 322 -9.81 -19.48 8.21
C SER A 322 -10.31 -18.06 7.92
N GLN A 323 -9.47 -17.05 8.14
CA GLN A 323 -9.73 -15.65 7.79
C GLN A 323 -9.47 -15.36 6.29
N GLY A 324 -9.94 -16.24 5.40
CA GLY A 324 -9.69 -16.16 3.96
C GLY A 324 -9.38 -17.53 3.34
N ARG A 325 -9.03 -17.53 2.05
CA ARG A 325 -8.54 -18.73 1.37
C ARG A 325 -7.04 -18.83 1.60
N GLU A 326 -6.60 -19.83 2.35
CA GLU A 326 -5.20 -20.20 2.37
C GLU A 326 -4.86 -20.92 1.05
N CYS A 327 -3.79 -20.50 0.40
CA CYS A 327 -3.31 -21.13 -0.82
C CYS A 327 -1.89 -21.67 -0.61
N GLY A 328 -1.57 -22.76 -1.31
CA GLY A 328 -0.23 -23.30 -1.34
C GLY A 328 0.70 -22.55 -2.29
N GLY A 329 1.89 -23.11 -2.50
CA GLY A 329 2.90 -22.51 -3.37
C GLY A 329 2.49 -22.43 -4.86
N PRO A 330 3.26 -21.70 -5.68
CA PRO A 330 2.96 -21.50 -7.10
C PRO A 330 3.10 -22.80 -7.93
N VAL A 331 2.02 -23.19 -8.60
CA VAL A 331 1.97 -24.33 -9.54
C VAL A 331 2.15 -23.83 -10.96
N ARG A 332 3.23 -24.29 -11.61
CA ARG A 332 3.61 -23.96 -13.00
C ARG A 332 3.43 -25.14 -13.96
N SER A 333 2.68 -26.17 -13.55
CA SER A 333 2.47 -27.40 -14.31
C SER A 333 1.69 -27.14 -15.60
N ALA A 334 1.94 -27.96 -16.62
CA ALA A 334 1.12 -27.94 -17.84
C ALA A 334 -0.31 -28.45 -17.62
N THR A 335 -0.55 -29.24 -16.57
CA THR A 335 -1.88 -29.76 -16.21
C THR A 335 -2.32 -29.19 -14.86
N MET A 336 -3.11 -28.12 -14.93
CA MET A 336 -3.77 -27.50 -13.78
C MET A 336 -5.27 -27.68 -13.88
N ILE A 337 -5.94 -27.88 -12.74
CA ILE A 337 -7.41 -27.90 -12.64
C ILE A 337 -7.82 -26.83 -11.63
N ILE A 338 -8.56 -25.83 -12.09
CA ILE A 338 -8.99 -24.72 -11.24
C ILE A 338 -10.13 -25.16 -10.34
N VAL A 339 -9.99 -24.89 -9.05
CA VAL A 339 -11.02 -25.07 -8.03
C VAL A 339 -11.53 -23.68 -7.63
N PRO A 340 -12.78 -23.32 -7.99
CA PRO A 340 -13.42 -22.12 -7.45
C PRO A 340 -13.65 -22.28 -5.95
N ARG A 341 -14.20 -21.26 -5.30
CA ARG A 341 -14.48 -21.34 -3.86
C ARG A 341 -15.80 -22.10 -3.63
N PHE A 342 -15.76 -23.10 -2.75
CA PHE A 342 -16.96 -23.79 -2.25
C PHE A 342 -17.11 -23.57 -0.74
N ASP A 343 -18.21 -24.04 -0.17
CA ASP A 343 -18.42 -24.05 1.28
C ASP A 343 -17.36 -24.92 1.98
N VAL A 344 -17.07 -24.58 3.22
CA VAL A 344 -15.92 -25.11 3.98
C VAL A 344 -15.95 -26.63 4.04
N ASP A 345 -17.08 -27.20 4.42
CA ASP A 345 -17.27 -28.63 4.59
C ASP A 345 -17.31 -29.38 3.26
N ILE A 346 -17.75 -28.74 2.18
CA ILE A 346 -17.62 -29.24 0.81
C ILE A 346 -16.15 -29.33 0.38
N GLU A 347 -15.36 -28.27 0.60
CA GLU A 347 -13.92 -28.28 0.30
C GLU A 347 -13.17 -29.33 1.15
N GLN A 348 -13.46 -29.39 2.46
CA GLN A 348 -12.85 -30.36 3.37
C GLN A 348 -13.23 -31.81 3.02
N GLY A 349 -14.50 -32.07 2.69
CA GLY A 349 -14.98 -33.39 2.28
C GLY A 349 -14.36 -33.86 0.95
N ALA A 350 -14.08 -32.94 0.03
CA ALA A 350 -13.45 -33.24 -1.26
C ALA A 350 -11.92 -33.35 -1.18
N ALA A 351 -11.29 -32.78 -0.14
CA ALA A 351 -9.83 -32.67 0.00
C ALA A 351 -9.06 -33.99 -0.20
N PRO A 352 -9.49 -35.15 0.34
CA PRO A 352 -8.76 -36.42 0.16
C PRO A 352 -8.60 -36.86 -1.29
N ILE A 353 -9.51 -36.42 -2.17
CA ILE A 353 -9.46 -36.73 -3.60
C ILE A 353 -8.77 -35.60 -4.36
N LEU A 354 -9.14 -34.35 -4.10
CA LEU A 354 -8.60 -33.20 -4.82
C LEU A 354 -7.09 -33.03 -4.62
N GLN A 355 -6.56 -33.38 -3.44
CA GLN A 355 -5.13 -33.31 -3.16
C GLN A 355 -4.32 -34.47 -3.78
N ASP A 356 -4.98 -35.49 -4.34
CA ASP A 356 -4.31 -36.60 -5.04
C ASP A 356 -4.22 -36.28 -6.55
N ALA A 357 -3.11 -35.64 -6.94
CA ALA A 357 -2.86 -35.25 -8.33
C ALA A 357 -2.92 -36.44 -9.31
N ALA A 358 -2.64 -37.67 -8.87
CA ALA A 358 -2.74 -38.86 -9.72
C ALA A 358 -4.20 -39.24 -10.01
N ARG A 359 -5.10 -39.08 -9.03
CA ARG A 359 -6.55 -39.26 -9.23
C ARG A 359 -7.13 -38.17 -10.12
N MET A 360 -6.69 -36.94 -9.92
CA MET A 360 -7.20 -35.78 -10.67
C MET A 360 -6.62 -35.68 -12.08
N GLY A 361 -5.47 -36.32 -12.35
CA GLY A 361 -4.77 -36.21 -13.63
C GLY A 361 -4.06 -34.86 -13.82
N GLY A 362 -3.88 -34.10 -12.74
CA GLY A 362 -3.29 -32.76 -12.74
C GLY A 362 -3.27 -32.15 -11.34
N GLU A 363 -2.54 -31.05 -11.19
CA GLU A 363 -2.48 -30.31 -9.93
C GLU A 363 -3.73 -29.42 -9.79
N VAL A 364 -4.40 -29.49 -8.64
CA VAL A 364 -5.52 -28.60 -8.35
C VAL A 364 -5.01 -27.25 -7.86
N VAL A 365 -5.59 -26.17 -8.38
CA VAL A 365 -5.12 -24.80 -8.14
C VAL A 365 -6.28 -23.86 -7.82
N CYS A 366 -6.01 -22.80 -7.08
CA CYS A 366 -7.00 -21.78 -6.76
C CYS A 366 -7.39 -20.98 -8.00
N ALA A 367 -8.69 -20.70 -8.13
CA ALA A 367 -9.18 -19.71 -9.08
C ALA A 367 -8.61 -18.31 -8.77
N GLU A 368 -8.23 -17.58 -9.83
CA GLU A 368 -7.86 -16.17 -9.80
C GLU A 368 -8.68 -15.43 -10.86
N GLU A 369 -9.86 -14.95 -10.47
CA GLU A 369 -10.83 -14.36 -11.39
C GLU A 369 -10.30 -13.14 -12.14
N GLN A 370 -9.29 -12.46 -11.61
CA GLN A 370 -8.68 -11.32 -12.31
C GLN A 370 -7.86 -11.75 -13.53
N PHE A 371 -7.60 -13.05 -13.73
CA PHE A 371 -7.02 -13.61 -14.95
C PHE A 371 -8.05 -14.06 -16.00
N ALA A 372 -9.35 -14.04 -15.68
CA ALA A 372 -10.41 -14.35 -16.65
C ALA A 372 -10.27 -13.47 -17.90
N GLY A 373 -10.22 -14.11 -19.06
CA GLY A 373 -9.96 -13.49 -20.37
C GLY A 373 -8.58 -13.81 -20.97
N TYR A 374 -7.59 -14.22 -20.16
CA TYR A 374 -6.33 -14.72 -20.72
C TYR A 374 -6.52 -16.07 -21.39
N SER A 375 -5.91 -16.26 -22.55
CA SER A 375 -6.10 -17.48 -23.34
C SER A 375 -5.65 -18.74 -22.61
N TRP A 376 -4.56 -18.67 -21.83
CA TRP A 376 -4.10 -19.81 -21.04
C TRP A 376 -5.05 -20.12 -19.88
N TYR A 377 -5.59 -19.11 -19.20
CA TYR A 377 -6.43 -19.27 -18.01
C TYR A 377 -7.83 -19.77 -18.34
N ASP A 378 -8.40 -19.27 -19.43
CA ASP A 378 -9.74 -19.66 -19.89
C ASP A 378 -9.78 -21.09 -20.44
N ARG A 379 -8.63 -21.62 -20.90
CA ARG A 379 -8.49 -23.01 -21.38
C ARG A 379 -8.24 -24.04 -20.29
N LEU A 380 -8.00 -23.62 -19.05
CA LEU A 380 -7.77 -24.56 -17.95
C LEU A 380 -9.08 -25.27 -17.56
N PRO A 381 -9.03 -26.59 -17.32
CA PRO A 381 -10.14 -27.31 -16.71
C PRO A 381 -10.56 -26.70 -15.38
N ARG A 382 -11.86 -26.73 -15.10
CA ARG A 382 -12.47 -26.13 -13.91
C ARG A 382 -13.43 -27.09 -13.25
N LEU A 383 -13.38 -27.13 -11.93
CA LEU A 383 -14.36 -27.83 -11.14
C LEU A 383 -15.65 -26.99 -11.10
N ASP A 384 -16.68 -27.46 -11.79
CA ASP A 384 -17.99 -26.81 -11.87
C ASP A 384 -18.84 -27.15 -10.65
N LYS A 385 -18.79 -28.41 -10.21
CA LYS A 385 -19.66 -28.90 -9.13
C LYS A 385 -18.97 -29.97 -8.29
N ILE A 386 -19.22 -29.90 -6.98
CA ILE A 386 -18.90 -30.93 -5.99
C ILE A 386 -20.20 -31.36 -5.33
N THR A 387 -20.48 -32.65 -5.32
CA THR A 387 -21.60 -33.24 -4.58
C THR A 387 -21.17 -34.56 -3.95
N PHE A 388 -21.90 -35.01 -2.94
CA PHE A 388 -21.67 -36.27 -2.26
C PHE A 388 -22.93 -37.13 -2.35
N SER A 389 -22.85 -38.27 -3.02
CA SER A 389 -23.91 -39.27 -3.04
C SER A 389 -23.76 -40.21 -1.85
N ILE A 390 -24.83 -40.33 -1.06
CA ILE A 390 -24.87 -41.13 0.17
C ILE A 390 -25.95 -42.20 0.02
N GLU A 391 -25.63 -43.44 0.37
CA GLU A 391 -26.60 -44.54 0.39
C GLU A 391 -26.74 -45.12 1.81
N ARG A 392 -27.97 -45.24 2.30
CA ARG A 392 -28.29 -45.85 3.60
C ARG A 392 -29.56 -46.67 3.51
N ASN A 393 -29.49 -47.96 3.85
CA ASN A 393 -30.59 -48.91 3.76
C ASN A 393 -31.27 -48.94 2.38
N GLY A 394 -30.51 -48.68 1.31
CA GLY A 394 -31.01 -48.58 -0.07
C GLY A 394 -31.68 -47.25 -0.44
N GLU A 395 -31.79 -46.29 0.49
CA GLU A 395 -32.21 -44.92 0.21
C GLU A 395 -31.01 -44.07 -0.18
N LYS A 396 -31.19 -43.18 -1.16
CA LYS A 396 -30.14 -42.29 -1.65
C LYS A 396 -30.40 -40.85 -1.23
N ALA A 397 -29.39 -40.22 -0.67
CA ALA A 397 -29.34 -38.78 -0.39
C ALA A 397 -28.17 -38.15 -1.15
N VAL A 398 -28.27 -36.85 -1.42
CA VAL A 398 -27.21 -36.07 -2.06
C VAL A 398 -26.93 -34.87 -1.19
N TYR A 399 -25.66 -34.62 -0.91
CA TYR A 399 -25.17 -33.44 -0.21
C TYR A 399 -24.33 -32.57 -1.14
N GLY A 400 -24.40 -31.25 -1.01
CA GLY A 400 -23.71 -30.30 -1.90
C GLY A 400 -24.25 -28.90 -1.66
N ASP A 401 -24.78 -28.28 -2.71
CA ASP A 401 -25.44 -26.96 -2.61
C ASP A 401 -26.67 -26.97 -1.67
N ASP A 402 -27.38 -28.11 -1.63
CA ASP A 402 -28.55 -28.31 -0.77
C ASP A 402 -28.13 -29.10 0.49
N PRO A 403 -28.59 -28.69 1.69
CA PRO A 403 -28.30 -29.42 2.91
C PRO A 403 -29.06 -30.75 2.96
N LEU A 404 -28.55 -31.69 3.75
CA LEU A 404 -29.32 -32.89 4.07
C LEU A 404 -30.51 -32.52 4.97
N ASP A 405 -31.58 -33.30 4.91
CA ASP A 405 -32.71 -33.17 5.85
C ASP A 405 -32.17 -33.23 7.30
N ALA A 406 -32.59 -32.30 8.16
CA ALA A 406 -32.21 -32.28 9.57
C ALA A 406 -32.65 -33.55 10.33
N ALA A 407 -33.65 -34.29 9.82
CA ALA A 407 -34.02 -35.59 10.35
C ALA A 407 -33.02 -36.72 9.97
N PHE A 408 -32.08 -36.46 9.05
CA PHE A 408 -31.08 -37.43 8.63
C PHE A 408 -30.00 -37.59 9.70
N ALA A 409 -30.09 -38.66 10.49
CA ALA A 409 -29.22 -38.86 11.64
C ALA A 409 -27.74 -39.12 11.26
N SER A 410 -26.83 -38.60 12.08
CA SER A 410 -25.42 -38.99 12.11
C SER A 410 -25.25 -40.49 12.37
N GLY A 411 -24.20 -41.10 11.80
CA GLY A 411 -23.89 -42.51 11.99
C GLY A 411 -23.48 -43.24 10.70
N PRO A 412 -23.41 -44.58 10.76
CA PRO A 412 -22.92 -45.38 9.64
C PRO A 412 -23.87 -45.30 8.44
N VAL A 413 -23.28 -45.39 7.24
CA VAL A 413 -23.98 -45.49 5.95
C VAL A 413 -23.40 -46.64 5.12
N ASP A 414 -24.11 -47.06 4.08
CA ASP A 414 -23.70 -48.17 3.22
C ASP A 414 -22.56 -47.77 2.27
N SER A 415 -22.58 -46.53 1.77
CA SER A 415 -21.49 -45.94 0.99
C SER A 415 -21.60 -44.42 0.91
N ILE A 416 -20.45 -43.77 0.67
CA ILE A 416 -20.33 -42.34 0.38
C ILE A 416 -19.48 -42.22 -0.88
N HIS A 417 -19.94 -41.42 -1.85
CA HIS A 417 -19.20 -41.11 -3.06
C HIS A 417 -19.08 -39.60 -3.24
N LEU A 418 -17.88 -39.12 -3.55
CA LEU A 418 -17.62 -37.77 -4.06
C LEU A 418 -17.84 -37.75 -5.57
N ASP A 419 -18.83 -36.98 -6.00
CA ASP A 419 -19.14 -36.76 -7.40
C ASP A 419 -18.67 -35.36 -7.84
N LEU A 420 -17.78 -35.33 -8.82
CA LEU A 420 -17.17 -34.12 -9.35
C LEU A 420 -17.63 -33.90 -10.79
N VAL A 421 -17.96 -32.65 -11.12
CA VAL A 421 -18.18 -32.21 -12.49
C VAL A 421 -17.06 -31.27 -12.88
N ILE A 422 -16.25 -31.67 -13.86
CA ILE A 422 -15.11 -30.88 -14.34
C ILE A 422 -15.40 -30.45 -15.78
N ALA A 423 -15.51 -29.15 -16.01
CA ALA A 423 -15.52 -28.57 -17.35
C ALA A 423 -14.08 -28.52 -17.89
N GLU A 424 -13.90 -28.86 -19.17
CA GLU A 424 -12.56 -28.84 -19.80
C GLU A 424 -12.00 -27.41 -19.99
N SER A 425 -12.86 -26.39 -20.01
CA SER A 425 -12.51 -24.96 -20.09
C SER A 425 -13.73 -24.08 -19.79
N THR A 426 -13.58 -22.75 -19.76
CA THR A 426 -14.72 -21.80 -19.66
C THR A 426 -15.39 -21.51 -21.00
N LEU A 427 -14.94 -22.15 -22.08
CA LEU A 427 -15.46 -21.90 -23.42
C LEU A 427 -16.87 -22.49 -23.58
N PRO A 428 -17.77 -21.86 -24.37
CA PRO A 428 -19.19 -22.26 -24.45
C PRO A 428 -19.46 -23.72 -24.85
N GLU A 429 -18.54 -24.35 -25.57
CA GLU A 429 -18.66 -25.74 -26.07
C GLU A 429 -17.81 -26.74 -25.26
N ALA A 430 -17.28 -26.34 -24.09
CA ALA A 430 -16.47 -27.19 -23.27
C ALA A 430 -17.25 -28.42 -22.78
N ARG A 431 -16.67 -29.60 -22.97
CA ARG A 431 -17.23 -30.84 -22.43
C ARG A 431 -17.12 -30.84 -20.90
N ARG A 432 -18.10 -31.46 -20.25
CA ARG A 432 -18.08 -31.76 -18.82
C ARG A 432 -17.82 -33.24 -18.59
N ASN A 433 -16.86 -33.53 -17.74
CA ASN A 433 -16.51 -34.87 -17.31
C ASN A 433 -17.04 -35.09 -15.90
N HIS A 434 -17.70 -36.23 -15.70
CA HIS A 434 -18.23 -36.65 -14.41
C HIS A 434 -17.30 -37.71 -13.82
N LEU A 435 -16.77 -37.45 -12.63
CA LEU A 435 -15.91 -38.37 -11.90
C LEU A 435 -16.60 -38.70 -10.58
N SER A 436 -16.50 -39.96 -10.14
CA SER A 436 -17.07 -40.42 -8.87
C SER A 436 -16.04 -41.25 -8.13
N TYR A 437 -15.82 -40.93 -6.85
CA TYR A 437 -14.81 -41.57 -6.00
C TYR A 437 -15.41 -41.99 -4.65
N PRO A 438 -15.13 -43.20 -4.14
CA PRO A 438 -15.58 -43.59 -2.81
C PRO A 438 -14.87 -42.80 -1.71
N LEU A 439 -15.60 -42.47 -0.64
CA LEU A 439 -15.10 -41.84 0.58
C LEU A 439 -15.42 -42.69 1.80
N GLU A 440 -14.56 -42.61 2.81
CA GLU A 440 -14.73 -43.34 4.08
C GLU A 440 -15.63 -42.59 5.07
N MET A 441 -15.66 -41.26 5.04
CA MET A 441 -16.48 -40.43 5.90
C MET A 441 -16.72 -39.04 5.30
N LEU A 442 -17.74 -38.36 5.82
CA LEU A 442 -18.18 -37.04 5.41
C LEU A 442 -18.75 -36.30 6.62
N VAL A 443 -18.35 -35.05 6.80
CA VAL A 443 -18.95 -34.14 7.77
C VAL A 443 -19.76 -33.11 6.98
N CYS A 444 -21.07 -33.15 7.13
CA CYS A 444 -21.99 -32.19 6.53
C CYS A 444 -22.25 -31.09 7.57
N GLY A 445 -21.74 -29.89 7.33
CA GLY A 445 -21.97 -28.73 8.21
C GLY A 445 -23.42 -28.26 8.18
N ASN A 446 -24.16 -28.54 7.09
CA ASN A 446 -25.58 -28.22 6.97
C ASN A 446 -25.91 -26.72 7.21
N GLY A 447 -24.94 -25.84 6.96
CA GLY A 447 -25.04 -24.39 7.20
C GLY A 447 -24.87 -23.96 8.66
N GLY A 448 -24.59 -24.90 9.57
CA GLY A 448 -24.37 -24.66 10.99
C GLY A 448 -22.90 -24.48 11.36
N THR A 449 -22.66 -23.90 12.54
CA THR A 449 -21.32 -23.72 13.15
C THR A 449 -21.15 -24.50 14.44
N GLU A 450 -22.15 -25.29 14.82
CA GLU A 450 -22.16 -26.11 16.03
C GLU A 450 -22.20 -27.61 15.66
N LEU A 451 -21.71 -28.47 16.57
CA LEU A 451 -21.60 -29.90 16.31
C LEU A 451 -22.94 -30.62 16.25
N ASP A 452 -23.96 -30.12 16.92
CA ASP A 452 -25.31 -30.69 16.96
C ASP A 452 -26.14 -30.36 15.71
N GLU A 453 -25.78 -29.29 14.99
CA GLU A 453 -26.34 -28.94 13.69
C GLU A 453 -25.74 -29.76 12.53
N ALA A 454 -24.56 -30.35 12.75
CA ALA A 454 -23.84 -31.11 11.74
C ALA A 454 -24.28 -32.58 11.65
N ILE A 455 -24.26 -33.11 10.43
CA ILE A 455 -24.53 -34.52 10.15
C ILE A 455 -23.21 -35.22 9.81
N ILE A 456 -22.84 -36.22 10.62
CA ILE A 456 -21.57 -36.92 10.53
C ILE A 456 -21.80 -38.33 10.03
N LEU A 457 -21.24 -38.65 8.88
CA LEU A 457 -21.46 -39.91 8.16
C LEU A 457 -20.15 -40.64 7.94
N PHE A 458 -20.19 -41.97 8.00
CA PHE A 458 -19.04 -42.82 7.71
C PHE A 458 -19.47 -44.16 7.13
N ASP A 459 -18.66 -44.71 6.24
CA ASP A 459 -18.85 -46.05 5.71
C ASP A 459 -18.76 -47.06 6.87
N ALA A 460 -19.81 -47.88 7.02
CA ALA A 460 -19.91 -48.89 8.08
C ALA A 460 -18.75 -49.90 8.09
N LYS A 461 -18.00 -50.03 6.99
CA LYS A 461 -16.86 -50.95 6.83
C LYS A 461 -15.52 -50.25 7.04
N ALA A 462 -15.48 -48.92 7.05
CA ALA A 462 -14.25 -48.16 7.19
C ALA A 462 -13.72 -48.23 8.63
N LYS A 463 -12.39 -48.23 8.78
CA LYS A 463 -11.73 -48.20 10.08
C LYS A 463 -11.20 -46.79 10.34
N ILE A 464 -12.04 -45.95 10.93
CA ILE A 464 -11.73 -44.55 11.20
C ILE A 464 -11.29 -44.39 12.65
N ALA A 465 -10.19 -43.67 12.86
CA ALA A 465 -9.78 -43.28 14.20
C ALA A 465 -10.65 -42.12 14.71
N PRO A 466 -11.17 -42.15 15.96
CA PRO A 466 -11.97 -41.04 16.50
C PRO A 466 -11.25 -39.69 16.46
N SER A 467 -9.93 -39.67 16.65
CA SER A 467 -9.14 -38.44 16.54
C SER A 467 -9.12 -37.84 15.14
N LEU A 468 -9.16 -38.68 14.09
CA LEU A 468 -9.19 -38.21 12.71
C LEU A 468 -10.56 -37.61 12.37
N LEU A 469 -11.64 -38.28 12.78
CA LEU A 469 -13.00 -37.77 12.59
C LEU A 469 -13.22 -36.46 13.35
N ALA A 470 -12.75 -36.36 14.61
CA ALA A 470 -12.82 -35.13 15.39
C ALA A 470 -12.04 -33.97 14.76
N TRP A 471 -10.87 -34.27 14.17
CA TRP A 471 -10.11 -33.27 13.42
C TRP A 471 -10.88 -32.75 12.21
N TRP A 472 -11.55 -33.64 11.44
CA TRP A 472 -12.40 -33.20 10.34
C TRP A 472 -13.61 -32.40 10.78
N MET A 473 -14.30 -32.79 11.86
CA MET A 473 -15.38 -31.98 12.42
C MET A 473 -14.92 -30.55 12.71
N LYS A 474 -13.74 -30.42 13.34
CA LYS A 474 -13.15 -29.10 13.63
C LYS A 474 -12.85 -28.33 12.34
N SER A 475 -12.16 -28.94 11.38
CA SER A 475 -11.83 -28.28 10.11
C SER A 475 -13.06 -27.80 9.36
N CYS A 476 -14.16 -28.56 9.40
CA CYS A 476 -15.41 -28.23 8.71
C CYS A 476 -16.29 -27.19 9.42
N ILE A 477 -16.31 -27.18 10.77
CA ILE A 477 -17.39 -26.53 11.55
C ILE A 477 -16.85 -25.45 12.51
N PHE A 478 -15.67 -25.64 13.10
CA PHE A 478 -15.21 -24.77 14.18
C PHE A 478 -14.87 -23.36 13.67
N CYS A 479 -15.56 -22.36 14.24
CA CYS A 479 -15.26 -20.95 14.06
C CYS A 479 -15.26 -20.28 15.44
N ALA A 480 -14.15 -19.65 15.83
CA ALA A 480 -14.09 -18.99 17.13
C ALA A 480 -14.97 -17.73 17.15
N SER A 481 -15.72 -17.55 18.23
CA SER A 481 -16.45 -16.31 18.45
C SER A 481 -15.50 -15.17 18.82
N ASP A 482 -15.62 -14.06 18.10
CA ASP A 482 -14.93 -12.79 18.37
C ASP A 482 -15.70 -11.89 19.38
N ASP A 483 -16.83 -12.37 19.96
CA ASP A 483 -17.55 -11.63 20.99
C ASP A 483 -16.67 -11.42 22.22
N ALA A 484 -16.66 -10.18 22.75
CA ALA A 484 -15.90 -9.81 23.94
C ALA A 484 -16.26 -10.63 25.20
N ASN A 485 -17.44 -11.27 25.22
CA ASN A 485 -17.87 -12.15 26.30
C ASN A 485 -17.46 -13.62 26.09
N SER A 486 -16.93 -13.97 24.93
CA SER A 486 -16.43 -15.30 24.62
C SER A 486 -15.02 -15.51 25.18
N ASP A 487 -14.72 -16.76 25.50
CA ASP A 487 -13.38 -17.15 25.97
C ASP A 487 -12.32 -16.90 24.89
N SER A 488 -11.03 -16.97 25.25
CA SER A 488 -9.96 -16.88 24.25
C SER A 488 -10.10 -17.96 23.18
N TRP A 489 -9.66 -17.66 21.93
CA TRP A 489 -9.63 -18.62 20.82
C TRP A 489 -9.10 -19.99 21.25
N LYS A 490 -8.00 -20.01 22.01
CA LYS A 490 -7.36 -21.25 22.48
C LYS A 490 -8.28 -22.09 23.35
N THR A 491 -9.03 -21.45 24.23
CA THR A 491 -9.99 -22.12 25.12
C THR A 491 -11.17 -22.67 24.33
N GLN A 492 -11.76 -21.86 23.44
CA GLN A 492 -12.87 -22.29 22.58
C GLN A 492 -12.47 -23.49 21.71
N SER A 493 -11.31 -23.41 21.05
CA SER A 493 -10.73 -24.44 20.20
C SER A 493 -10.50 -25.76 20.97
N GLN A 494 -10.01 -25.69 22.21
CA GLN A 494 -9.82 -26.87 23.06
C GLN A 494 -11.13 -27.51 23.52
N PHE A 495 -12.16 -26.70 23.79
CA PHE A 495 -13.49 -27.21 24.13
C PHE A 495 -14.14 -27.88 22.94
N PHE A 496 -14.09 -27.26 21.76
CA PHE A 496 -14.61 -27.85 20.54
C PHE A 496 -13.91 -29.19 20.22
N GLU A 497 -12.58 -29.24 20.29
CA GLU A 497 -11.82 -30.49 20.07
C GLU A 497 -12.22 -31.61 21.03
N ARG A 498 -12.52 -31.28 22.29
CA ARG A 498 -13.04 -32.26 23.26
C ARG A 498 -14.39 -32.78 22.81
N ASP A 499 -15.32 -31.88 22.54
CA ASP A 499 -16.71 -32.23 22.26
C ASP A 499 -16.80 -33.03 20.93
N ALA A 500 -16.00 -32.65 19.92
CA ALA A 500 -15.86 -33.38 18.67
C ALA A 500 -15.28 -34.79 18.87
N ARG A 501 -14.31 -34.95 19.79
CA ARG A 501 -13.72 -36.26 20.11
C ARG A 501 -14.68 -37.16 20.87
N ASP A 502 -15.44 -36.59 21.80
CA ASP A 502 -16.48 -37.31 22.54
C ASP A 502 -17.58 -37.80 21.59
N LEU A 503 -18.00 -36.95 20.65
CA LEU A 503 -18.94 -37.32 19.60
C LEU A 503 -18.38 -38.40 18.66
N ALA A 504 -17.12 -38.26 18.23
CA ALA A 504 -16.46 -39.27 17.39
C ALA A 504 -16.36 -40.63 18.09
N ASN A 505 -16.03 -40.64 19.39
CA ASN A 505 -16.00 -41.86 20.20
C ASN A 505 -17.39 -42.50 20.30
N ALA A 506 -18.43 -41.70 20.56
CA ALA A 506 -19.80 -42.19 20.64
C ALA A 506 -20.33 -42.78 19.31
N LEU A 507 -19.89 -42.22 18.18
CA LEU A 507 -20.30 -42.69 16.85
C LEU A 507 -19.54 -43.94 16.40
N LEU A 508 -18.22 -44.02 16.66
CA LEU A 508 -17.35 -45.06 16.09
C LEU A 508 -17.10 -46.25 17.04
N LEU A 509 -17.25 -46.05 18.35
CA LEU A 509 -17.01 -47.08 19.37
C LEU A 509 -18.33 -47.56 19.96
N GLY A 510 -18.35 -48.78 20.52
CA GLY A 510 -19.47 -49.22 21.35
C GLY A 510 -19.57 -48.42 22.67
N GLU A 511 -20.75 -48.39 23.29
CA GLU A 511 -21.03 -47.59 24.51
C GLU A 511 -19.95 -47.73 25.60
N GLU A 512 -19.52 -48.95 25.90
CA GLU A 512 -18.53 -49.23 26.94
C GLU A 512 -17.13 -48.68 26.58
N ALA A 513 -16.72 -48.82 25.31
CA ALA A 513 -15.42 -48.33 24.85
C ALA A 513 -15.38 -46.81 24.75
N ALA A 514 -16.47 -46.18 24.29
CA ALA A 514 -16.62 -44.73 24.28
C ALA A 514 -16.54 -44.14 25.70
N LEU A 515 -17.23 -44.77 26.66
CA LEU A 515 -17.18 -44.36 28.06
C LEU A 515 -15.76 -44.50 28.65
N ILE A 516 -15.05 -45.58 28.35
CA ILE A 516 -13.66 -45.77 28.79
C ILE A 516 -12.74 -44.66 28.26
N GLU A 517 -12.87 -44.28 26.99
CA GLU A 517 -12.05 -43.20 26.41
C GLU A 517 -12.42 -41.82 27.01
N GLN A 518 -13.70 -41.53 27.24
CA GLN A 518 -14.13 -40.31 27.93
C GLN A 518 -13.53 -40.23 29.34
N ILE A 519 -13.57 -41.33 30.10
CA ILE A 519 -12.96 -41.40 31.44
C ILE A 519 -11.44 -41.19 31.34
N ARG A 520 -10.78 -41.84 30.37
CA ARG A 520 -9.33 -41.72 30.18
C ARG A 520 -8.92 -40.27 29.88
N ASP A 521 -9.61 -39.59 28.97
CA ASP A 521 -9.30 -38.22 28.59
C ASP A 521 -9.53 -37.23 29.77
N ALA A 522 -10.61 -37.44 30.53
CA ALA A 522 -10.87 -36.66 31.75
C ALA A 522 -9.77 -36.84 32.81
N VAL A 523 -9.31 -38.08 33.01
CA VAL A 523 -8.19 -38.40 33.92
C VAL A 523 -6.88 -37.79 33.41
N GLU A 524 -6.58 -37.93 32.11
CA GLU A 524 -5.35 -37.38 31.54
C GLU A 524 -5.26 -35.86 31.74
N ARG A 525 -6.34 -35.12 31.46
CA ARG A 525 -6.35 -33.66 31.61
C ARG A 525 -6.33 -33.19 33.06
N LYS A 526 -7.13 -33.80 33.94
CA LYS A 526 -7.32 -33.29 35.31
C LYS A 526 -6.30 -33.86 36.29
N VAL A 527 -5.73 -35.03 36.00
CA VAL A 527 -4.92 -35.79 36.95
C VAL A 527 -3.50 -36.05 36.45
N GLN A 528 -3.25 -36.24 35.14
CA GLN A 528 -1.91 -36.62 34.65
C GLN A 528 -0.81 -35.61 35.02
N TRP A 529 -1.12 -34.31 35.00
CA TRP A 529 -0.14 -33.28 35.36
C TRP A 529 0.23 -33.28 36.85
N LEU A 530 -0.62 -33.87 37.71
CA LEU A 530 -0.35 -34.09 39.14
C LEU A 530 0.52 -35.34 39.37
N HIS A 531 0.79 -36.13 38.33
CA HIS A 531 1.53 -37.38 38.41
C HIS A 531 3.01 -37.14 38.76
N PRO A 532 3.52 -37.60 39.92
CA PRO A 532 4.91 -37.42 40.30
C PRO A 532 5.85 -38.22 39.36
N LYS A 533 6.96 -37.61 38.92
CA LYS A 533 7.97 -38.31 38.12
C LYS A 533 8.51 -39.53 38.87
N GLY A 534 8.57 -40.68 38.19
CA GLY A 534 9.16 -41.92 38.72
C GLY A 534 8.29 -42.72 39.69
N ARG A 535 7.00 -42.40 39.81
CA ARG A 535 6.02 -43.17 40.59
C ARG A 535 4.88 -43.64 39.69
N THR A 536 4.19 -44.70 40.07
CA THR A 536 2.95 -45.17 39.43
C THR A 536 1.75 -44.69 40.23
N LEU A 537 0.84 -43.99 39.56
CA LEU A 537 -0.48 -43.62 40.09
C LEU A 537 -1.51 -44.69 39.73
N ALA A 538 -2.22 -45.23 40.71
CA ALA A 538 -3.40 -46.06 40.49
C ALA A 538 -4.65 -45.37 41.06
N LEU A 539 -5.65 -45.22 40.20
CA LEU A 539 -6.97 -44.66 40.54
C LEU A 539 -7.97 -45.81 40.52
N THR A 540 -8.64 -46.06 41.64
CA THR A 540 -9.75 -47.03 41.71
C THR A 540 -11.01 -46.28 42.11
N ALA A 541 -12.00 -46.25 41.22
CA ALA A 541 -13.25 -45.56 41.46
C ALA A 541 -14.43 -46.54 41.41
N THR A 542 -15.37 -46.36 42.31
CA THR A 542 -16.74 -46.88 42.22
C THR A 542 -17.69 -45.70 42.14
N ARG A 543 -19.00 -45.94 41.96
CA ARG A 543 -20.00 -44.86 41.86
C ARG A 543 -19.99 -43.92 43.08
N ASP A 544 -19.64 -44.43 44.25
CA ASP A 544 -19.73 -43.70 45.53
C ASP A 544 -18.38 -43.51 46.24
N SER A 545 -17.26 -44.00 45.68
CA SER A 545 -15.95 -43.87 46.31
C SER A 545 -14.81 -43.77 45.30
N LEU A 546 -13.81 -42.93 45.61
CA LEU A 546 -12.57 -42.80 44.86
C LEU A 546 -11.38 -43.09 45.77
N SER A 547 -10.56 -44.06 45.38
CA SER A 547 -9.30 -44.43 46.02
C SER A 547 -8.14 -44.05 45.11
N VAL A 548 -7.13 -43.40 45.69
CA VAL A 548 -5.91 -42.99 44.99
C VAL A 548 -4.71 -43.60 45.71
N THR A 549 -3.88 -44.36 45.00
CA THR A 549 -2.62 -44.89 45.53
C THR A 549 -1.44 -44.48 44.65
N LEU A 550 -0.33 -44.18 45.30
CA LEU A 550 0.96 -43.97 44.67
C LEU A 550 1.91 -45.03 45.20
N ASP A 551 2.58 -45.74 44.30
CA ASP A 551 3.64 -46.70 44.69
C ASP A 551 4.78 -45.99 45.43
N LYS A 552 5.63 -46.75 46.14
CA LYS A 552 6.78 -46.15 46.83
C LYS A 552 7.76 -45.60 45.79
N PRO A 553 8.37 -44.42 46.03
CA PRO A 553 9.38 -43.89 45.12
C PRO A 553 10.50 -44.93 44.95
N ALA A 554 10.89 -45.17 43.70
CA ALA A 554 11.99 -46.06 43.33
C ALA A 554 13.34 -45.56 43.88
#